data_AF-A0A537QDU6-F1
#
_entry.id   AF-A0A537QDU6-F1
#
_cell.length_a   1.000
_cell.length_b   1.000
_cell.length_c   1.000
_cell.angle_alpha   90.00
_cell.angle_beta   90.00
_cell.angle_gamma   90.00
#
_symmetry.space_group_name_H-M   'P 1'
#
loop_
_entity.id
_entity.type
_entity.pdbx_description
1 polymer ?
#
loop_
_entity_poly.entity_id
_entity_poly.type
_entity_poly.pdbx_seq_one_letter_code
_entity_poly.pdbx_strand_id
1 'polypeptide(L)'
;MTAPITIVFPVFPGVTQLDFTGPYQVLVRTPVSSSGLTFSELARLEDVERCDVICVPGGNVVEAMLNKPLVANIRRLALGARYVTSVCTGSLILGAAGVLHGKRSACHWAYRDLLPIFGAIPDPARVVRDGNFISGGGVTAGIDFALTLAAELTDAPAPPLEAGRPDIAPGEVLSRVQERYAGMLAPHRAVAEQIAAANRRDTPL
;
A
#
# COMPACT_ATOMS: atom_id res chain seq x y z
N MET A 1 2.09 8.28 25.08
CA MET A 1 1.42 7.93 23.81
C MET A 1 2.36 8.33 22.69
N THR A 2 2.72 7.40 21.80
CA THR A 2 3.52 7.70 20.60
C THR A 2 2.70 8.57 19.64
N ALA A 3 3.36 9.50 18.96
CA ALA A 3 2.70 10.35 17.98
C ALA A 3 2.14 9.49 16.82
N PRO A 4 0.98 9.86 16.25
CA PRO A 4 0.38 9.13 15.14
C PRO A 4 1.28 9.19 13.89
N ILE A 5 1.45 8.04 13.21
CA ILE A 5 2.23 7.92 11.98
C ILE A 5 1.39 8.40 10.79
N THR A 6 1.93 9.31 9.99
CA THR A 6 1.30 9.86 8.79
C THR A 6 1.85 9.19 7.53
N ILE A 7 0.99 8.48 6.80
CA ILE A 7 1.33 7.78 5.55
C ILE A 7 0.61 8.45 4.37
N VAL A 8 1.34 8.79 3.32
CA VAL A 8 0.81 9.51 2.15
C VAL A 8 0.97 8.68 0.88
N PHE A 9 -0.12 8.57 0.12
CA PHE A 9 -0.17 7.95 -1.21
C PHE A 9 -0.53 9.03 -2.25
N PRO A 10 0.40 9.49 -3.10
CA PRO A 10 0.06 10.39 -4.20
C PRO A 10 -0.80 9.66 -5.23
N VAL A 11 -2.03 10.14 -5.46
CA VAL A 11 -2.96 9.61 -6.46
C VAL A 11 -3.05 10.58 -7.64
N PHE A 12 -2.99 10.05 -8.87
CA PHE A 12 -2.99 10.83 -10.10
C PHE A 12 -3.82 10.14 -11.20
N PRO A 13 -4.28 10.88 -12.24
CA PRO A 13 -4.98 10.28 -13.37
C PRO A 13 -4.18 9.13 -14.02
N GLY A 14 -4.83 7.99 -14.24
CA GLY A 14 -4.17 6.81 -14.81
C GLY A 14 -3.33 6.00 -13.82
N VAL A 15 -3.43 6.24 -12.51
CA VAL A 15 -2.79 5.40 -11.48
C VAL A 15 -3.23 3.93 -11.62
N THR A 16 -2.30 3.00 -11.46
CA THR A 16 -2.64 1.58 -11.31
C THR A 16 -3.18 1.39 -9.90
N GLN A 17 -4.51 1.30 -9.78
CA GLN A 17 -5.18 1.33 -8.48
C GLN A 17 -4.62 0.30 -7.49
N LEU A 18 -4.26 -0.91 -7.96
CA LEU A 18 -3.78 -1.98 -7.07
C LEU A 18 -2.40 -1.67 -6.46
N ASP A 19 -1.61 -0.79 -7.08
CA ASP A 19 -0.33 -0.32 -6.55
C ASP A 19 -0.50 0.56 -5.31
N PHE A 20 -1.65 1.21 -5.16
CA PHE A 20 -1.99 1.97 -3.95
C PHE A 20 -2.97 1.20 -3.07
N THR A 21 -4.04 0.59 -3.62
CA THR A 21 -5.06 -0.12 -2.84
C THR A 21 -4.52 -1.36 -2.17
N GLY A 22 -3.56 -2.08 -2.77
CA GLY A 22 -2.91 -3.22 -2.13
C GLY A 22 -2.23 -2.83 -0.81
N PRO A 23 -1.24 -1.91 -0.85
CA PRO A 23 -0.63 -1.36 0.36
C PRO A 23 -1.62 -0.68 1.30
N TYR A 24 -2.50 0.17 0.80
CA TYR A 24 -3.51 0.87 1.59
C TYR A 24 -4.43 -0.11 2.33
N GLN A 25 -4.89 -1.17 1.66
CA GLN A 25 -5.73 -2.21 2.26
C GLN A 25 -4.99 -3.00 3.33
N VAL A 26 -3.69 -3.28 3.17
CA VAL A 26 -2.86 -3.86 4.22
C VAL A 26 -2.78 -2.92 5.43
N LEU A 27 -2.64 -1.62 5.18
CA LEU A 27 -2.47 -0.61 6.22
C LEU A 27 -3.79 -0.12 6.86
N VAL A 28 -4.95 -0.33 6.22
CA VAL A 28 -6.23 0.29 6.62
C VAL A 28 -7.46 -0.67 6.63
N ARG A 29 -7.47 -1.76 5.84
CA ARG A 29 -8.52 -2.82 5.70
C ARG A 29 -10.02 -2.40 5.50
N THR A 30 -10.48 -2.41 4.21
CA THR A 30 -11.77 -2.86 3.53
C THR A 30 -12.54 -1.78 2.69
N PRO A 31 -13.37 -2.13 1.65
CA PRO A 31 -13.13 -2.65 0.28
C PRO A 31 -13.46 -1.65 -0.88
N VAL A 32 -12.91 -1.81 -2.10
CA VAL A 32 -13.41 -1.15 -3.35
C VAL A 32 -13.15 -1.95 -4.63
N SER A 33 -14.05 -1.85 -5.62
CA SER A 33 -14.10 -2.62 -6.89
C SER A 33 -13.78 -1.78 -8.14
N SER A 34 -13.24 -2.41 -9.20
CA SER A 34 -12.45 -1.78 -10.29
C SER A 34 -13.17 -1.38 -11.59
N SER A 35 -12.54 -0.39 -12.26
CA SER A 35 -12.77 0.29 -13.55
C SER A 35 -13.92 1.32 -13.57
N GLY A 36 -13.56 2.61 -13.78
CA GLY A 36 -14.47 3.76 -13.62
C GLY A 36 -14.47 4.41 -12.22
N LEU A 37 -13.39 4.25 -11.45
CA LEU A 37 -13.28 4.69 -10.04
C LEU A 37 -12.84 6.15 -9.91
N THR A 38 -13.59 6.91 -9.11
CA THR A 38 -13.24 8.26 -8.65
C THR A 38 -12.86 8.19 -7.17
N PHE A 39 -11.71 8.76 -6.82
CA PHE A 39 -11.37 9.05 -5.42
C PHE A 39 -11.79 10.49 -5.11
N SER A 40 -12.72 10.65 -4.16
CA SER A 40 -13.20 11.95 -3.68
C SER A 40 -12.67 12.21 -2.27
N GLU A 41 -12.77 13.47 -1.82
CA GLU A 41 -12.35 13.91 -0.47
C GLU A 41 -10.86 13.70 -0.16
N LEU A 42 -10.03 13.64 -1.21
CA LEU A 42 -8.59 13.61 -1.06
C LEU A 42 -8.07 15.00 -0.64
N ALA A 43 -7.18 15.03 0.34
CA ALA A 43 -6.38 16.22 0.60
C ALA A 43 -5.53 16.56 -0.63
N ARG A 44 -5.37 17.86 -0.92
CA ARG A 44 -4.42 18.26 -1.97
C ARG A 44 -3.03 17.92 -1.48
N LEU A 45 -2.19 17.35 -2.35
CA LEU A 45 -0.83 16.95 -1.95
C LEU A 45 0.03 18.14 -1.46
N GLU A 46 -0.26 19.34 -1.96
CA GLU A 46 0.37 20.58 -1.52
C GLU A 46 -0.02 21.02 -0.10
N ASP A 47 -1.20 20.63 0.38
CA ASP A 47 -1.67 20.94 1.74
C ASP A 47 -1.03 20.01 2.79
N VAL A 48 -0.42 18.91 2.35
CA VAL A 48 0.29 17.99 3.24
C VAL A 48 1.69 18.52 3.52
N GLU A 49 1.91 19.06 4.71
CA GLU A 49 3.21 19.66 5.09
C GLU A 49 4.32 18.63 5.26
N ARG A 50 4.02 17.48 5.91
CA ARG A 50 4.98 16.42 6.22
C ARG A 50 4.30 15.04 6.26
N CYS A 51 5.08 13.99 6.06
CA CYS A 51 4.66 12.61 6.27
C CYS A 51 5.81 11.78 6.85
N ASP A 52 5.49 10.73 7.59
CA ASP A 52 6.47 9.75 8.05
C ASP A 52 6.82 8.76 6.92
N VAL A 53 5.84 8.43 6.08
CA VAL A 53 6.00 7.53 4.93
C VAL A 53 5.34 8.15 3.70
N ILE A 54 6.07 8.19 2.59
CA ILE A 54 5.49 8.44 1.27
C ILE A 54 5.57 7.16 0.43
N CYS A 55 4.43 6.73 -0.13
CA CYS A 55 4.35 5.57 -1.00
C CYS A 55 3.83 5.97 -2.38
N VAL A 56 4.72 5.98 -3.38
CA VAL A 56 4.41 6.39 -4.75
C VAL A 56 3.98 5.18 -5.60
N PRO A 57 2.71 5.11 -6.04
CA PRO A 57 2.22 4.02 -6.88
C PRO A 57 2.68 4.17 -8.34
N GLY A 58 2.57 3.10 -9.12
CA GLY A 58 2.72 3.12 -10.56
C GLY A 58 1.42 3.49 -11.30
N GLY A 59 1.45 3.39 -12.62
CA GLY A 59 0.36 3.80 -13.51
C GLY A 59 0.87 4.48 -14.78
N ASN A 60 0.11 5.44 -15.31
CA ASN A 60 0.53 6.32 -16.41
C ASN A 60 1.66 7.26 -15.99
N VAL A 61 2.85 6.68 -15.88
CA VAL A 61 4.04 7.31 -15.29
C VAL A 61 4.58 8.46 -16.13
N VAL A 62 4.34 8.46 -17.44
CA VAL A 62 4.81 9.52 -18.34
C VAL A 62 4.14 10.85 -17.99
N GLU A 63 2.82 10.87 -17.89
CA GLU A 63 2.07 12.07 -17.49
C GLU A 63 2.43 12.51 -16.07
N ALA A 64 2.56 11.56 -15.14
CA ALA A 64 2.93 11.84 -13.76
C ALA A 64 4.32 12.50 -13.64
N MET A 65 5.31 12.03 -14.40
CA MET A 65 6.67 12.63 -14.42
C MET A 65 6.71 14.02 -15.07
N LEU A 66 5.82 14.29 -16.03
CA LEU A 66 5.72 15.61 -16.67
C LEU A 66 4.96 16.64 -15.81
N ASN A 67 4.18 16.18 -14.83
CA ASN A 67 3.43 17.02 -13.91
C ASN A 67 4.36 17.64 -12.85
N LYS A 68 4.90 18.83 -13.15
CA LYS A 68 5.85 19.55 -12.27
C LYS A 68 5.32 19.76 -10.83
N PRO A 69 4.07 20.21 -10.60
CA PRO A 69 3.51 20.31 -9.24
C PRO A 69 3.51 18.98 -8.48
N LEU A 70 3.13 17.87 -9.13
CA LEU A 70 3.12 16.54 -8.51
C LEU A 70 4.54 16.12 -8.11
N VAL A 71 5.49 16.19 -9.05
CA VAL A 71 6.89 15.80 -8.83
C VAL A 71 7.54 16.66 -7.74
N ALA A 72 7.28 17.97 -7.72
CA ALA A 72 7.81 18.88 -6.71
C ALA A 72 7.29 18.54 -5.30
N ASN A 73 6.00 18.24 -5.17
CA ASN A 73 5.42 17.85 -3.88
C ASN A 73 5.89 16.47 -3.42
N ILE A 74 6.01 15.49 -4.33
CA ILE A 74 6.61 14.18 -4.03
C ILE A 74 8.04 14.36 -3.52
N ARG A 75 8.87 15.18 -4.19
CA ARG A 75 10.23 15.49 -3.75
C ARG A 75 10.23 16.10 -2.34
N ARG A 76 9.41 17.13 -2.12
CA ARG A 76 9.31 17.83 -0.83
C ARG A 76 8.99 16.86 0.31
N LEU A 77 7.97 16.02 0.12
CA LEU A 77 7.55 15.03 1.11
C LEU A 77 8.60 13.93 1.31
N ALA A 78 9.18 13.41 0.23
CA ALA A 78 10.20 12.38 0.30
C ALA A 78 11.47 12.82 1.06
N LEU A 79 11.89 14.08 0.92
CA LEU A 79 13.05 14.62 1.64
C LEU A 79 12.83 14.75 3.16
N GLY A 80 11.58 14.84 3.61
CA GLY A 80 11.23 14.92 5.03
C GLY A 80 10.74 13.58 5.63
N ALA A 81 10.55 12.55 4.81
CA ALA A 81 9.96 11.30 5.24
C ALA A 81 10.96 10.38 5.95
N ARG A 82 10.48 9.67 6.97
CA ARG A 82 11.23 8.57 7.60
C ARG A 82 11.45 7.42 6.61
N TYR A 83 10.46 7.13 5.77
CA TYR A 83 10.56 6.14 4.69
C TYR A 83 10.06 6.69 3.35
N VAL A 84 10.84 6.45 2.30
CA VAL A 84 10.48 6.77 0.92
C VAL A 84 10.22 5.46 0.20
N THR A 85 9.02 5.29 -0.33
CA THR A 85 8.60 3.99 -0.88
C THR A 85 7.90 4.12 -2.22
N SER A 86 7.94 3.04 -3.01
CA SER A 86 7.24 2.98 -4.29
C SER A 86 6.82 1.57 -4.67
N VAL A 87 5.83 1.46 -5.54
CA VAL A 87 5.37 0.19 -6.12
C VAL A 87 5.35 0.33 -7.63
N CYS A 88 5.67 -0.75 -8.36
CA CYS A 88 5.52 -0.80 -9.82
C CYS A 88 6.37 0.28 -10.51
N THR A 89 5.77 1.06 -11.40
CA THR A 89 6.43 2.18 -12.09
C THR A 89 6.58 3.44 -11.23
N GLY A 90 6.07 3.45 -9.99
CA GLY A 90 6.19 4.60 -9.09
C GLY A 90 7.64 4.97 -8.73
N SER A 91 8.57 4.02 -8.83
CA SER A 91 10.00 4.30 -8.65
C SER A 91 10.54 5.24 -9.75
N LEU A 92 9.97 5.26 -10.95
CA LEU A 92 10.36 6.20 -12.00
C LEU A 92 9.91 7.63 -11.67
N ILE A 93 8.77 7.80 -11.00
CA ILE A 93 8.31 9.12 -10.51
C ILE A 93 9.25 9.63 -9.42
N LEU A 94 9.71 8.76 -8.52
CA LEU A 94 10.74 9.10 -7.53
C LEU A 94 12.10 9.42 -8.20
N GLY A 95 12.43 8.73 -9.29
CA GLY A 95 13.57 9.06 -10.15
C GLY A 95 13.47 10.48 -10.72
N ALA A 96 12.32 10.82 -11.30
CA ALA A 96 12.04 12.18 -11.81
C ALA A 96 12.03 13.25 -10.69
N ALA A 97 11.61 12.88 -9.48
CA ALA A 97 11.70 13.73 -8.29
C ALA A 97 13.14 13.91 -7.78
N GLY A 98 14.11 13.18 -8.33
CA GLY A 98 15.54 13.30 -8.02
C GLY A 98 15.91 12.79 -6.64
N VAL A 99 15.22 11.76 -6.15
CA VAL A 99 15.48 11.15 -4.81
C VAL A 99 16.05 9.73 -4.88
N LEU A 100 16.25 9.17 -6.09
CA LEU A 100 16.79 7.81 -6.28
C LEU A 100 18.24 7.73 -6.75
N HIS A 101 18.94 8.85 -6.86
CA HIS A 101 20.33 8.84 -7.31
C HIS A 101 21.21 8.00 -6.38
N GLY A 102 21.89 6.99 -6.92
CA GLY A 102 22.73 6.04 -6.19
C GLY A 102 21.97 4.99 -5.38
N LYS A 103 20.63 4.93 -5.45
CA LYS A 103 19.81 3.99 -4.66
C LYS A 103 19.47 2.74 -5.44
N ARG A 104 19.52 1.57 -4.78
CA ARG A 104 18.95 0.33 -5.31
C ARG A 104 17.42 0.41 -5.30
N SER A 105 16.79 0.07 -6.42
CA SER A 105 15.33 0.11 -6.55
C SER A 105 14.78 -1.04 -7.37
N ALA A 106 13.67 -1.60 -6.88
CA ALA A 106 12.74 -2.37 -7.68
C ALA A 106 11.91 -1.43 -8.57
N CYS A 107 11.34 -2.00 -9.63
CA CYS A 107 10.38 -1.36 -10.53
C CYS A 107 9.56 -2.46 -11.21
N HIS A 108 8.47 -2.09 -11.89
CA HIS A 108 7.79 -3.02 -12.78
C HIS A 108 8.79 -3.58 -13.80
N TRP A 109 8.80 -4.91 -13.97
CA TRP A 109 9.83 -5.62 -14.75
C TRP A 109 10.01 -5.07 -16.17
N ALA A 110 8.90 -4.65 -16.81
CA ALA A 110 8.91 -4.10 -18.17
C ALA A 110 9.54 -2.69 -18.29
N TYR A 111 9.72 -1.98 -17.17
CA TYR A 111 10.18 -0.59 -17.15
C TYR A 111 11.42 -0.38 -16.26
N ARG A 112 11.93 -1.45 -15.65
CA ARG A 112 13.04 -1.38 -14.68
C ARG A 112 14.33 -0.83 -15.31
N ASP A 113 14.57 -1.10 -16.59
CA ASP A 113 15.77 -0.64 -17.30
C ASP A 113 15.79 0.88 -17.53
N LEU A 114 14.71 1.60 -17.18
CA LEU A 114 14.68 3.07 -17.17
C LEU A 114 15.27 3.67 -15.88
N LEU A 115 15.43 2.89 -14.81
CA LEU A 115 15.97 3.38 -13.53
C LEU A 115 17.38 4.02 -13.64
N PRO A 116 18.33 3.47 -14.42
CA PRO A 116 19.66 4.08 -14.60
C PRO A 116 19.63 5.49 -15.17
N ILE A 117 18.60 5.87 -15.94
CA ILE A 117 18.45 7.24 -16.48
C ILE A 117 18.38 8.27 -15.34
N PHE A 118 17.81 7.87 -14.19
CA PHE A 118 17.70 8.70 -12.98
C PHE A 118 18.84 8.44 -11.98
N GLY A 119 19.87 7.68 -12.38
CA GLY A 119 20.99 7.31 -11.53
C GLY A 119 20.67 6.27 -10.46
N ALA A 120 19.52 5.60 -10.54
CA ALA A 120 19.18 4.50 -9.64
C ALA A 120 19.80 3.18 -10.12
N ILE A 121 20.10 2.28 -9.18
CA ILE A 121 20.65 0.95 -9.46
C ILE A 121 19.47 -0.04 -9.57
N PRO A 122 19.19 -0.58 -10.77
CA PRO A 122 18.06 -1.48 -10.97
C PRO A 122 18.30 -2.82 -10.26
N ASP A 123 17.28 -3.29 -9.55
CA ASP A 123 17.33 -4.58 -8.84
C ASP A 123 16.08 -5.42 -9.19
N PRO A 124 16.26 -6.70 -9.60
CA PRO A 124 15.15 -7.55 -10.01
C PRO A 124 14.35 -8.15 -8.84
N ALA A 125 14.78 -7.96 -7.59
CA ALA A 125 14.08 -8.50 -6.43
C ALA A 125 12.65 -7.96 -6.31
N ARG A 126 11.78 -8.79 -5.74
CA ARG A 126 10.36 -8.46 -5.57
C ARG A 126 10.15 -7.25 -4.66
N VAL A 127 10.95 -7.15 -3.60
CA VAL A 127 11.05 -6.01 -2.70
C VAL A 127 12.53 -5.69 -2.52
N VAL A 128 12.89 -4.41 -2.61
CA VAL A 128 14.27 -3.92 -2.50
C VAL A 128 14.32 -2.87 -1.40
N ARG A 129 15.27 -3.02 -0.47
CA ARG A 129 15.56 -2.06 0.59
C ARG A 129 16.97 -1.50 0.43
N ASP A 130 17.07 -0.17 0.50
CA ASP A 130 18.32 0.59 0.51
C ASP A 130 18.21 1.73 1.56
N GLY A 131 18.64 1.43 2.78
CA GLY A 131 18.49 2.34 3.91
C GLY A 131 17.01 2.59 4.23
N ASN A 132 16.59 3.86 4.11
CA ASN A 132 15.20 4.30 4.31
C ASN A 132 14.35 4.23 3.03
N PHE A 133 14.92 3.78 1.91
CA PHE A 133 14.20 3.58 0.66
C PHE A 133 13.74 2.12 0.54
N ILE A 134 12.45 1.91 0.25
CA ILE A 134 11.87 0.56 0.07
C ILE A 134 10.96 0.55 -1.17
N SER A 135 11.22 -0.35 -2.11
CA SER A 135 10.45 -0.44 -3.36
C SER A 135 9.94 -1.85 -3.64
N GLY A 136 8.72 -1.95 -4.19
CA GLY A 136 8.11 -3.17 -4.69
C GLY A 136 8.09 -3.22 -6.21
N GLY A 137 8.47 -4.36 -6.79
CA GLY A 137 8.62 -4.54 -8.24
C GLY A 137 7.30 -4.55 -9.00
N GLY A 138 6.53 -5.63 -8.92
CA GLY A 138 5.24 -5.76 -9.62
C GLY A 138 4.04 -5.27 -8.80
N VAL A 139 2.88 -5.13 -9.44
CA VAL A 139 1.63 -4.63 -8.83
C VAL A 139 1.31 -5.31 -7.50
N THR A 140 1.35 -6.66 -7.45
CA THR A 140 1.08 -7.40 -6.21
C THR A 140 2.22 -7.37 -5.20
N ALA A 141 3.44 -6.96 -5.61
CA ALA A 141 4.55 -6.78 -4.68
C ALA A 141 4.30 -5.59 -3.74
N GLY A 142 3.36 -4.70 -4.06
CA GLY A 142 2.91 -3.66 -3.13
C GLY A 142 2.35 -4.22 -1.83
N ILE A 143 1.69 -5.38 -1.87
CA ILE A 143 1.15 -6.05 -0.67
C ILE A 143 2.29 -6.57 0.20
N ASP A 144 3.29 -7.23 -0.39
CA ASP A 144 4.44 -7.77 0.34
C ASP A 144 5.33 -6.67 0.92
N PHE A 145 5.51 -5.57 0.17
CA PHE A 145 6.15 -4.36 0.64
C PHE A 145 5.41 -3.80 1.87
N ALA A 146 4.09 -3.65 1.79
CA ALA A 146 3.31 -3.06 2.88
C ALA A 146 3.35 -3.92 4.16
N LEU A 147 3.35 -5.25 4.02
CA LEU A 147 3.56 -6.17 5.15
C LEU A 147 4.97 -6.02 5.75
N THR A 148 5.99 -5.87 4.92
CA THR A 148 7.38 -5.61 5.37
C THR A 148 7.49 -4.29 6.11
N LEU A 149 6.88 -3.23 5.59
CA LEU A 149 6.87 -1.92 6.24
C LEU A 149 6.07 -1.94 7.56
N ALA A 150 4.92 -2.62 7.57
CA ALA A 150 4.12 -2.75 8.79
C ALA A 150 4.90 -3.45 9.91
N ALA A 151 5.68 -4.48 9.59
CA ALA A 151 6.58 -5.13 10.52
C ALA A 151 7.60 -4.15 11.12
N GLU A 152 8.25 -3.32 10.29
CA GLU A 152 9.22 -2.30 10.73
C GLU A 152 8.61 -1.18 11.57
N LEU A 153 7.33 -0.84 11.34
CA LEU A 153 6.64 0.23 12.07
C LEU A 153 6.07 -0.24 13.42
N THR A 154 5.89 -1.55 13.61
CA THR A 154 5.19 -2.13 14.77
C THR A 154 6.02 -3.17 15.54
N ASP A 155 7.30 -3.34 15.19
CA ASP A 155 8.19 -4.40 15.68
C ASP A 155 7.61 -5.82 15.52
N ALA A 156 6.71 -6.01 14.55
CA ALA A 156 6.10 -7.29 14.24
C ALA A 156 7.04 -8.15 13.37
N PRO A 157 6.81 -9.48 13.26
CA PRO A 157 7.62 -10.36 12.42
C PRO A 157 7.59 -9.93 10.94
N ALA A 158 8.72 -10.06 10.24
CA ALA A 158 8.79 -9.82 8.81
C ALA A 158 8.14 -10.98 8.02
N PRO A 159 7.51 -10.72 6.85
CA PRO A 159 6.94 -11.76 6.01
C PRO A 159 8.02 -12.71 5.41
N PRO A 160 7.65 -13.95 5.02
CA PRO A 160 6.28 -14.49 4.98
C PRO A 160 5.71 -14.75 6.38
N LEU A 161 4.41 -14.46 6.56
CA LEU A 161 3.69 -14.64 7.82
C LEU A 161 2.80 -15.87 7.76
N GLU A 162 2.99 -16.83 8.68
CA GLU A 162 2.12 -17.99 8.84
C GLU A 162 0.91 -17.68 9.75
N ALA A 163 0.22 -16.56 9.49
CA ALA A 163 -0.91 -16.11 10.30
C ALA A 163 -2.18 -15.82 9.49
N GLY A 164 -2.21 -16.27 8.23
CA GLY A 164 -3.33 -16.03 7.32
C GLY A 164 -4.59 -16.86 7.60
N ARG A 165 -4.50 -17.90 8.44
CA ARG A 165 -5.64 -18.76 8.82
C ARG A 165 -5.61 -19.10 10.32
N PRO A 166 -6.77 -19.26 10.98
CA PRO A 166 -6.85 -19.56 12.41
C PRO A 166 -6.11 -20.84 12.84
N ASP A 167 -6.09 -21.86 11.99
CA ASP A 167 -5.49 -23.17 12.25
C ASP A 167 -3.96 -23.18 12.27
N ILE A 168 -3.32 -22.15 11.70
CA ILE A 168 -1.86 -22.02 11.63
C ILE A 168 -1.32 -20.78 12.36
N ALA A 169 -2.20 -19.86 12.75
CA ALA A 169 -1.79 -18.62 13.41
C ALA A 169 -1.29 -18.88 14.84
N PRO A 170 -0.26 -18.13 15.32
CA PRO A 170 0.12 -18.17 16.73
C PRO A 170 -1.06 -17.85 17.63
N GLY A 171 -1.21 -18.59 18.74
CA GLY A 171 -2.37 -18.49 19.63
C GLY A 171 -2.66 -17.07 20.12
N GLU A 172 -1.62 -16.30 20.46
CA GLU A 172 -1.76 -14.90 20.89
C GLU A 172 -2.32 -13.99 19.78
N VAL A 173 -1.89 -14.19 18.53
CA VAL A 173 -2.39 -13.43 17.37
C VAL A 173 -3.86 -13.77 17.13
N LEU A 174 -4.22 -15.06 17.20
CA LEU A 174 -5.59 -15.52 17.04
C LEU A 174 -6.51 -14.94 18.13
N SER A 175 -6.11 -14.98 19.40
CA SER A 175 -6.88 -14.44 20.52
C SER A 175 -7.13 -12.93 20.36
N ARG A 176 -6.10 -12.14 20.02
CA ARG A 176 -6.24 -10.70 19.78
C ARG A 176 -7.20 -10.38 18.63
N VAL A 177 -7.15 -11.16 17.55
CA VAL A 177 -8.07 -11.00 16.42
C VAL A 177 -9.50 -11.37 16.83
N GLN A 178 -9.69 -12.48 17.55
CA GLN A 178 -11.00 -12.91 18.03
C GLN A 178 -11.63 -11.87 18.97
N GLU A 179 -10.87 -11.31 19.91
CA GLU A 179 -11.32 -10.24 20.80
C GLU A 179 -11.73 -8.99 20.01
N ARG A 180 -10.91 -8.58 19.03
CA ARG A 180 -11.20 -7.42 18.16
C ARG A 180 -12.54 -7.57 17.42
N TYR A 181 -12.89 -8.77 17.00
CA TYR A 181 -14.12 -9.04 16.24
C TYR A 181 -15.29 -9.56 17.09
N ALA A 182 -15.09 -9.83 18.39
CA ALA A 182 -16.11 -10.40 19.28
C ALA A 182 -17.39 -9.56 19.31
N GLY A 183 -17.27 -8.23 19.34
CA GLY A 183 -18.41 -7.31 19.34
C GLY A 183 -19.14 -7.19 17.99
N MET A 184 -18.49 -7.57 16.89
CA MET A 184 -19.09 -7.53 15.55
C MET A 184 -19.83 -8.83 15.23
N LEU A 185 -19.38 -9.97 15.76
CA LEU A 185 -19.88 -11.28 15.33
C LEU A 185 -21.35 -11.53 15.66
N ALA A 186 -21.82 -11.11 16.85
CA ALA A 186 -23.17 -11.39 17.30
C ALA A 186 -24.27 -10.72 16.44
N PRO A 187 -24.18 -9.41 16.11
CA PRO A 187 -25.11 -8.78 15.15
C PRO A 187 -25.10 -9.43 13.76
N HIS A 188 -23.93 -9.79 13.24
CA HIS A 188 -23.80 -10.44 11.92
C HIS A 188 -24.46 -11.83 11.92
N ARG A 189 -24.25 -12.60 12.98
CA ARG A 189 -24.89 -13.91 13.17
C ARG A 189 -26.41 -13.81 13.22
N ALA A 190 -26.95 -12.88 14.00
CA ALA A 190 -28.39 -12.70 14.13
C ALA A 190 -29.06 -12.40 12.78
N VAL A 191 -28.47 -11.51 11.98
CA VAL A 191 -28.96 -11.20 10.63
C VAL A 191 -28.86 -12.40 9.70
N ALA A 192 -27.73 -13.12 9.72
CA ALA A 192 -27.54 -14.32 8.88
C ALA A 192 -28.56 -15.42 9.22
N GLU A 193 -28.82 -15.66 10.51
CA GLU A 193 -29.81 -16.64 10.97
C GLU A 193 -31.24 -16.23 10.59
N GLN A 194 -31.56 -14.94 10.65
CA GLN A 194 -32.85 -14.40 10.20
C GLN A 194 -33.05 -14.60 8.69
N ILE A 195 -32.07 -14.26 7.86
CA ILE A 195 -32.13 -14.46 6.40
C ILE A 195 -32.24 -15.95 6.06
N ALA A 196 -31.44 -16.81 6.72
CA ALA A 196 -31.50 -18.25 6.51
C ALA A 196 -32.85 -18.85 6.95
N ALA A 197 -33.49 -18.30 7.99
CA ALA A 197 -34.83 -18.70 8.39
C ALA A 197 -35.91 -18.25 7.38
N ALA A 198 -35.77 -17.07 6.78
CA ALA A 198 -36.68 -16.58 5.73
C ALA A 198 -36.58 -17.43 4.45
N ASN A 199 -35.37 -17.70 3.97
CA ASN A 199 -35.14 -18.50 2.75
C ASN A 199 -35.69 -19.94 2.87
N ARG A 200 -35.67 -20.53 4.07
CA ARG A 200 -36.24 -21.85 4.34
C ARG A 200 -37.78 -21.88 4.33
N ARG A 201 -38.43 -20.73 4.51
CA ARG A 201 -39.90 -20.62 4.43
C ARG A 201 -40.39 -20.39 3.00
N ASP A 202 -39.55 -19.79 2.15
CA ASP A 202 -39.86 -19.45 0.75
C ASP A 202 -39.43 -20.52 -0.27
N THR A 203 -38.82 -21.63 0.19
CA THR A 203 -38.55 -22.80 -0.67
C THR A 203 -39.79 -23.71 -0.62
N PRO A 204 -40.57 -23.85 -1.70
CA PRO A 204 -41.69 -24.79 -1.71
C PRO A 204 -41.16 -26.22 -1.59
N LEU A 205 -41.84 -27.07 -0.81
CA LEU A 205 -41.71 -28.53 -0.90
C LEU A 205 -42.14 -29.01 -2.29
#